data_AF-A0A9W8BFB3-F1
#
_entry.id   AF-A0A9W8BFB3-F1
#
_cell.length_a   1.000
_cell.length_b   1.000
_cell.length_c   1.000
_cell.angle_alpha   90.00
_cell.angle_beta   90.00
_cell.angle_gamma   90.00
#
_symmetry.space_group_name_H-M   'P 1'
#
loop_
_entity.id
_entity.type
_entity.pdbx_description
1 polymer ?
#
loop_
_entity_poly.entity_id
_entity_poly.type
_entity_poly.pdbx_seq_one_letter_code
_entity_poly.pdbx_strand_id
1 'polypeptide(L)'
;MAKGLYFLAALCLATVASSQCTNPVSRPEIRSLSPDDRTRFFRALGQIRANGELERLSRLHVNNADVIHGHPVFLAFHRIFVNDFAAALNKVDPGVPVPYWDWSLDATNPIASELFTNDYFGGNGVGDQNCVQ
;
A
#
# COMPACT_ATOMS: atom_id res chain seq x y z
N MET A 1 16.49 65.75 14.41
CA MET A 1 16.59 64.58 13.51
C MET A 1 17.62 63.64 14.15
N ALA A 2 17.44 62.38 14.49
CA ALA A 2 16.33 61.43 14.57
C ALA A 2 16.71 60.42 15.68
N LYS A 3 15.74 59.93 16.47
CA LYS A 3 15.97 58.89 17.50
C LYS A 3 15.91 57.51 16.84
N GLY A 4 17.02 56.78 16.81
CA GLY A 4 17.07 55.41 16.30
C GLY A 4 16.74 54.40 17.40
N LEU A 5 15.56 53.79 17.30
CA LEU A 5 15.13 52.70 18.18
C LEU A 5 15.50 51.37 17.51
N TYR A 6 16.46 50.64 18.07
CA TYR A 6 16.85 49.31 17.59
C TYR A 6 15.91 48.25 18.20
N PHE A 7 15.01 47.70 17.38
CA PHE A 7 14.25 46.51 17.74
C PHE A 7 15.15 45.27 17.55
N LEU A 8 15.58 44.66 18.65
CA LEU A 8 16.14 43.30 18.67
C LEU A 8 14.98 42.32 18.47
N ALA A 9 14.82 41.81 17.25
CA ALA A 9 13.94 40.68 16.99
C ALA A 9 14.61 39.40 17.54
N ALA A 10 14.12 38.91 18.68
CA ALA A 10 14.51 37.60 19.20
C ALA A 10 13.92 36.51 18.29
N LEU A 11 14.76 35.91 17.44
CA LEU A 11 14.40 34.77 16.61
C LEU A 11 14.27 33.54 17.52
N CYS A 12 13.06 33.23 17.95
CA CYS A 12 12.79 32.00 18.70
C CYS A 12 12.84 30.81 17.72
N LEU A 13 13.99 30.14 17.65
CA LEU A 13 14.14 28.87 16.95
C LEU A 13 13.35 27.80 17.72
N ALA A 14 12.08 27.62 17.37
CA ALA A 14 11.33 26.45 17.81
C ALA A 14 11.95 25.22 17.15
N THR A 15 12.68 24.42 17.92
CA THR A 15 13.15 23.10 17.48
C THR A 15 11.92 22.24 17.21
N VAL A 16 11.61 22.01 15.94
CA VAL A 16 10.63 20.99 15.55
C VAL A 16 11.24 19.65 15.91
N ALA A 17 10.80 19.06 17.03
CA ALA A 17 11.16 17.70 17.36
C ALA A 17 10.54 16.79 16.28
N SER A 18 11.35 16.31 15.34
CA SER A 18 10.92 15.27 14.41
C SER A 18 10.76 13.98 15.21
N SER A 19 9.53 13.51 15.42
CA SER A 19 9.33 12.14 15.87
C SER A 19 9.90 11.21 14.79
N GLN A 20 11.04 10.58 15.05
CA GLN A 20 11.58 9.56 14.14
C GLN A 20 10.66 8.33 14.19
N CYS A 21 10.27 7.82 13.02
CA CYS A 21 9.70 6.48 12.90
C CYS A 21 10.82 5.47 13.21
N THR A 22 10.82 4.92 14.41
CA THR A 22 11.85 3.97 14.85
C THR A 22 11.62 2.54 14.36
N ASN A 23 10.37 2.20 14.01
CA ASN A 23 9.97 0.87 13.55
C ASN A 23 9.04 0.99 12.33
N PRO A 24 9.58 1.30 11.13
CA PRO A 24 8.75 1.33 9.92
C PRO A 24 8.21 -0.06 9.60
N VAL A 25 7.00 -0.13 9.06
CA VAL A 25 6.41 -1.38 8.58
C VAL A 25 7.25 -1.92 7.42
N SER A 26 7.75 -3.15 7.57
CA SER A 26 8.45 -3.85 6.50
C SER A 26 7.45 -4.51 5.54
N ARG A 27 7.71 -4.40 4.23
CA ARG A 27 6.90 -5.01 3.17
C ARG A 27 7.84 -5.88 2.32
N PRO A 28 7.79 -7.20 2.46
CA PRO A 28 8.65 -8.11 1.72
C PRO A 28 8.19 -8.28 0.27
N GLU A 29 9.10 -8.70 -0.60
CA GLU A 29 8.73 -9.17 -1.94
C GLU A 29 7.93 -10.46 -1.78
N ILE A 30 6.84 -10.65 -2.53
CA ILE A 30 5.90 -11.74 -2.31
C ILE A 30 6.52 -13.16 -2.40
N ARG A 31 7.53 -13.36 -3.24
CA ARG A 31 8.25 -14.63 -3.42
C ARG A 31 9.21 -14.91 -2.27
N SER A 32 9.57 -13.87 -1.51
CA SER A 32 10.38 -14.01 -0.30
C SER A 32 9.56 -14.40 0.95
N LEU A 33 8.22 -14.42 0.85
CA LEU A 33 7.37 -14.89 1.94
C LEU A 33 7.59 -16.37 2.21
N SER A 34 7.60 -16.73 3.49
CA SER A 34 7.48 -18.13 3.89
C SER A 34 6.14 -18.72 3.40
N PRO A 35 6.05 -20.05 3.18
CA PRO A 35 4.77 -20.68 2.82
C PRO A 35 3.65 -20.35 3.83
N ASP A 36 3.99 -20.27 5.12
CA ASP A 36 3.05 -19.91 6.18
C ASP A 36 2.57 -18.47 6.03
N ASP A 37 3.47 -17.49 5.86
CA ASP A 37 3.08 -16.08 5.70
C ASP A 37 2.32 -15.83 4.41
N ARG A 38 2.64 -16.54 3.32
CA ARG A 38 1.88 -16.49 2.07
C ARG A 38 0.46 -17.02 2.29
N THR A 39 0.31 -18.15 2.98
CA THR A 39 -1.00 -18.71 3.35
C THR A 39 -1.80 -17.75 4.23
N ARG A 40 -1.15 -17.12 5.21
CA ARG A 40 -1.76 -16.10 6.08
C ARG A 40 -2.24 -14.91 5.28
N PHE A 41 -1.44 -14.41 4.34
CA PHE A 41 -1.80 -13.29 3.47
C PHE A 41 -3.07 -13.57 2.67
N PHE A 42 -3.14 -14.71 1.97
CA PHE A 42 -4.33 -15.06 1.17
C PHE A 42 -5.56 -15.33 2.04
N ARG A 43 -5.38 -15.97 3.21
CA ARG A 43 -6.46 -16.15 4.19
C ARG A 43 -7.00 -14.81 4.68
N ALA A 44 -6.13 -13.89 5.08
CA ALA A 44 -6.51 -12.55 5.53
C ALA A 44 -7.22 -11.76 4.41
N LEU A 45 -6.74 -11.87 3.16
CA LEU A 45 -7.40 -11.28 1.99
C LEU A 45 -8.83 -11.82 1.81
N GLY A 46 -9.03 -13.13 1.97
CA GLY A 46 -10.36 -13.75 1.96
C GLY A 46 -11.27 -13.25 3.08
N GLN A 47 -10.73 -13.03 4.28
CA GLN A 47 -11.48 -12.51 5.43
C GLN A 47 -11.92 -11.05 5.22
N ILE A 48 -11.04 -10.17 4.72
CA ILE A 48 -11.41 -8.77 4.45
C ILE A 48 -12.36 -8.63 3.24
N ARG A 49 -12.36 -9.61 2.33
CA ARG A 49 -13.40 -9.73 1.31
C ARG A 49 -14.73 -10.09 1.93
N ALA A 50 -14.76 -11.11 2.79
CA ALA A 50 -15.98 -11.62 3.42
C ALA A 50 -16.66 -10.60 4.35
N ASN A 51 -15.88 -9.74 5.02
CA ASN A 51 -16.40 -8.72 5.92
C ASN A 51 -16.67 -7.35 5.27
N GLY A 52 -16.47 -7.22 3.96
CA GLY A 52 -16.76 -6.00 3.19
C GLY A 52 -15.68 -4.91 3.20
N GLU A 53 -14.56 -5.08 3.91
CA GLU A 53 -13.47 -4.09 3.91
C GLU A 53 -12.81 -3.96 2.53
N LEU A 54 -12.65 -5.05 1.80
CA LEU A 54 -12.13 -5.00 0.43
C LEU A 54 -13.05 -4.18 -0.48
N GLU A 55 -14.37 -4.35 -0.32
CA GLU A 55 -15.37 -3.60 -1.09
C GLU A 55 -15.37 -2.10 -0.71
N ARG A 56 -15.22 -1.79 0.58
CA ARG A 56 -15.07 -0.41 1.07
C ARG A 56 -13.85 0.28 0.44
N LEU A 57 -12.70 -0.40 0.39
CA LEU A 57 -11.49 0.12 -0.24
C LEU A 57 -11.66 0.31 -1.75
N SER A 58 -12.26 -0.66 -2.45
CA SER A 58 -12.56 -0.51 -3.88
C SER A 58 -13.47 0.69 -4.16
N ARG A 59 -14.55 0.88 -3.40
CA ARG A 59 -15.43 2.05 -3.54
C ARG A 59 -14.71 3.36 -3.25
N LEU A 60 -13.85 3.40 -2.23
CA LEU A 60 -13.04 4.57 -1.92
C LEU A 60 -12.16 4.97 -3.11
N HIS A 61 -11.50 4.00 -3.75
CA HIS A 61 -10.66 4.25 -4.92
C HIS A 61 -11.47 4.72 -6.13
N VAL A 62 -12.51 3.97 -6.51
CA VAL A 62 -13.34 4.26 -7.69
C VAL A 62 -14.05 5.62 -7.60
N ASN A 63 -14.63 5.94 -6.43
CA ASN A 63 -15.35 7.20 -6.25
C ASN A 63 -14.44 8.44 -6.25
N ASN A 64 -13.13 8.26 -6.14
CA ASN A 64 -12.14 9.35 -6.12
C ASN A 64 -11.18 9.27 -7.31
N ALA A 65 -11.41 8.39 -8.28
CA ALA A 65 -10.47 8.10 -9.37
C ALA A 65 -9.99 9.36 -10.09
N ASP A 66 -10.90 10.30 -10.37
CA ASP A 66 -10.65 11.55 -11.10
C ASP A 66 -9.72 12.52 -10.36
N VAL A 67 -9.60 12.43 -9.04
CA VAL A 67 -8.75 13.32 -8.24
C VAL A 67 -7.46 12.65 -7.77
N ILE A 68 -7.43 11.31 -7.71
CA ILE A 68 -6.27 10.55 -7.22
C ILE A 68 -5.34 10.09 -8.35
N HIS A 69 -5.76 10.10 -9.61
CA HIS A 69 -4.91 9.76 -10.78
C HIS A 69 -4.64 11.00 -11.64
N GLY A 70 -3.48 11.04 -12.30
CA GLY A 70 -3.10 12.20 -13.14
C GLY A 70 -2.78 13.48 -12.37
N HIS A 71 -2.78 13.43 -11.03
CA HIS A 71 -2.57 14.57 -10.16
C HIS A 71 -1.38 14.37 -9.20
N PRO A 72 -0.78 15.45 -8.65
CA PRO A 72 0.36 15.35 -7.72
C PRO A 72 0.09 14.51 -6.46
N VAL A 73 -1.19 14.38 -6.07
CA VAL A 73 -1.59 13.59 -4.90
C VAL A 73 -1.48 12.07 -5.13
N PHE A 74 -1.30 11.61 -6.38
CA PHE A 74 -1.31 10.19 -6.75
C PHE A 74 -0.49 9.30 -5.83
N LEU A 75 0.80 9.61 -5.66
CA LEU A 75 1.70 8.78 -4.82
C LEU A 75 1.35 8.86 -3.34
N ALA A 76 0.96 10.04 -2.85
CA ALA A 76 0.61 10.25 -1.45
C ALA A 76 -0.69 9.50 -1.08
N PHE A 77 -1.71 9.61 -1.92
CA PHE A 77 -2.98 8.90 -1.76
C PHE A 77 -2.76 7.39 -1.76
N HIS A 78 -2.07 6.83 -2.77
CA HIS A 78 -1.86 5.39 -2.86
C HIS A 78 -1.01 4.85 -1.70
N ARG A 79 -0.05 5.61 -1.18
CA ARG A 79 0.69 5.23 0.03
C ARG A 79 -0.24 5.07 1.24
N ILE A 80 -1.16 6.01 1.44
CA ILE A 80 -2.15 5.95 2.53
C ILE A 80 -3.14 4.82 2.27
N PHE A 81 -3.61 4.66 1.04
CA PHE A 81 -4.52 3.58 0.63
C PHE A 81 -3.95 2.19 0.95
N VAL A 82 -2.67 1.95 0.65
CA VAL A 82 -2.02 0.68 0.99
C VAL A 82 -1.81 0.53 2.50
N ASN A 83 -1.65 1.63 3.26
CA ASN A 83 -1.63 1.56 4.73
C ASN A 83 -3.01 1.18 5.30
N ASP A 84 -4.10 1.69 4.73
CA ASP A 84 -5.46 1.32 5.11
C ASP A 84 -5.76 -0.15 4.79
N PHE A 85 -5.28 -0.63 3.63
CA PHE A 85 -5.33 -2.05 3.27
C PHE A 85 -4.52 -2.91 4.26
N ALA A 86 -3.30 -2.50 4.61
CA ALA A 86 -2.49 -3.18 5.62
C ALA A 86 -3.19 -3.23 6.99
N ALA A 87 -3.83 -2.13 7.40
CA ALA A 87 -4.59 -2.07 8.64
C ALA A 87 -5.80 -3.02 8.62
N ALA A 88 -6.49 -3.14 7.48
CA ALA A 88 -7.60 -4.08 7.33
C ALA A 88 -7.14 -5.54 7.45
N LEU A 89 -6.04 -5.91 6.81
CA LEU A 89 -5.44 -7.25 6.96
C LEU A 89 -5.00 -7.51 8.41
N ASN A 90 -4.32 -6.55 9.04
CA ASN A 90 -3.83 -6.69 10.41
C ASN A 90 -4.97 -6.81 11.45
N LYS A 91 -6.17 -6.29 11.16
CA LYS A 91 -7.35 -6.47 12.03
C LYS A 91 -7.84 -7.91 12.05
N VAL A 92 -7.68 -8.66 10.96
CA VAL A 92 -8.15 -10.05 10.85
C VAL A 92 -7.04 -11.08 11.11
N ASP A 93 -5.79 -10.73 10.83
CA ASP A 93 -4.60 -11.55 11.14
C ASP A 93 -3.41 -10.63 11.52
N PRO A 94 -3.17 -10.40 12.82
CA PRO A 94 -2.09 -9.53 13.28
C PRO A 94 -0.70 -9.97 12.82
N GLY A 95 0.08 -9.03 12.27
CA GLY A 95 1.43 -9.29 11.80
C GLY A 95 1.52 -9.89 10.40
N VAL A 96 0.41 -10.07 9.68
CA VAL A 96 0.46 -10.42 8.25
C VAL A 96 0.98 -9.20 7.45
N PRO A 97 2.03 -9.36 6.62
CA PRO A 97 2.56 -8.24 5.85
C PRO A 97 1.69 -7.95 4.63
N VAL A 98 1.78 -6.72 4.11
CA VAL A 98 1.41 -6.43 2.71
C VAL A 98 2.65 -6.65 1.87
N PRO A 99 2.73 -7.72 1.05
CA PRO A 99 3.87 -7.91 0.17
C PRO A 99 3.80 -6.96 -1.03
N TYR A 100 4.94 -6.78 -1.70
CA TYR A 100 4.99 -6.16 -3.02
C TYR A 100 5.38 -7.19 -4.10
N TRP A 101 4.99 -6.91 -5.34
CA TRP A 101 5.46 -7.62 -6.51
C TRP A 101 6.59 -6.82 -7.15
N ASP A 102 7.79 -7.39 -7.19
CA ASP A 102 8.86 -6.85 -8.03
C ASP A 102 8.63 -7.26 -9.49
N TRP A 103 7.81 -6.49 -10.19
CA TRP A 103 7.47 -6.72 -11.60
C TRP A 103 8.64 -6.56 -12.55
N SER A 104 9.76 -5.96 -12.10
CA SER A 104 10.96 -5.85 -12.94
C SER A 104 11.60 -7.21 -13.23
N LEU A 105 11.43 -8.18 -12.31
CA LEU A 105 11.93 -9.55 -12.48
C LEU A 105 11.18 -10.32 -13.56
N ASP A 106 9.91 -9.99 -13.81
CA ASP A 106 9.06 -10.65 -14.81
C ASP A 106 8.90 -9.84 -16.09
N ALA A 107 9.51 -8.65 -16.19
CA ALA A 107 9.22 -7.68 -17.24
C ALA A 107 9.38 -8.24 -18.67
N THR A 108 10.30 -9.19 -18.88
CA THR A 108 10.52 -9.84 -20.18
C THR A 108 9.36 -10.76 -20.58
N ASN A 109 8.72 -11.42 -19.63
CA ASN A 109 7.55 -12.27 -19.87
C ASN A 109 6.64 -12.33 -18.64
N PRO A 110 5.79 -11.29 -18.41
CA PRO A 110 5.00 -11.20 -17.19
C PRO A 110 4.06 -12.39 -16.99
N ILE A 111 3.48 -12.92 -18.07
CA ILE A 111 2.51 -14.03 -18.03
C ILE A 111 3.17 -15.33 -17.52
N ALA A 112 4.48 -15.51 -17.70
CA ALA A 112 5.20 -16.67 -17.19
C ALA A 112 5.59 -16.55 -15.70
N SER A 113 5.24 -15.46 -15.04
CA SER A 113 5.52 -15.30 -13.61
C SER A 113 4.81 -16.36 -12.77
N GLU A 114 5.50 -16.90 -11.76
CA GLU A 114 4.89 -17.82 -10.78
C GLU A 114 3.70 -17.18 -10.04
N LEU A 115 3.63 -15.84 -10.01
CA LEU A 115 2.53 -15.12 -9.38
C LEU A 115 1.19 -15.35 -10.08
N PHE A 116 1.23 -15.78 -11.35
CA PHE A 116 0.05 -16.13 -12.14
C PHE A 116 -0.21 -17.65 -12.13
N THR A 117 -0.16 -18.25 -10.94
CA THR A 117 -0.47 -19.67 -10.68
C THR A 117 -1.43 -19.82 -9.50
N ASN A 118 -1.96 -21.03 -9.29
CA ASN A 118 -2.91 -21.32 -8.21
C ASN A 118 -2.31 -21.20 -6.80
N ASP A 119 -0.99 -21.25 -6.69
CA ASP A 119 -0.29 -21.04 -5.40
C ASP A 119 -0.19 -19.55 -5.03
N TYR A 120 -0.53 -18.66 -5.97
CA TYR A 120 -0.53 -17.21 -5.82
C TYR A 120 -1.88 -16.59 -6.24
N PHE A 121 -1.90 -15.74 -7.27
CA PHE A 121 -3.07 -14.90 -7.59
C PHE A 121 -4.00 -15.51 -8.64
N GLY A 122 -3.73 -16.73 -9.11
CA GLY A 122 -4.44 -17.36 -10.22
C GLY A 122 -3.84 -16.98 -11.59
N GLY A 123 -4.19 -17.77 -12.60
CA GLY A 123 -3.67 -17.61 -13.96
C GLY A 123 -4.31 -16.46 -14.75
N ASN A 124 -4.04 -16.45 -16.05
CA ASN A 124 -4.67 -15.52 -16.98
C ASN A 124 -6.16 -15.85 -17.17
N GLY A 125 -6.95 -14.86 -17.60
CA GLY A 125 -8.34 -15.06 -18.00
C GLY A 125 -8.44 -15.99 -19.22
N VAL A 126 -9.45 -16.84 -19.23
CA VAL A 126 -9.71 -17.80 -20.33
C VAL A 126 -11.15 -17.68 -20.86
N GLY A 127 -11.34 -18.11 -22.12
CA GLY A 127 -12.62 -18.08 -22.82
C GLY A 127 -13.09 -16.68 -23.23
N ASP A 128 -14.29 -16.59 -23.78
CA ASP A 128 -14.81 -15.35 -24.39
C ASP A 128 -15.02 -14.20 -23.39
N GLN A 129 -15.12 -14.52 -22.10
CA GLN A 129 -15.31 -13.54 -21.02
C GLN A 129 -14.03 -13.24 -20.24
N ASN A 130 -12.90 -13.86 -20.59
CA ASN A 130 -11.62 -13.71 -19.89
C ASN A 130 -11.72 -13.95 -18.36
N CYS A 131 -12.53 -14.91 -17.94
CA CYS A 131 -12.67 -15.25 -16.53
C CYS A 131 -11.42 -15.98 -16.02
N VAL A 132 -10.93 -15.62 -14.84
CA VAL A 132 -9.94 -16.40 -14.09
C VAL A 132 -10.66 -17.63 -13.52
N GLN A 133 -10.15 -18.83 -13.79
CA GLN A 133 -10.71 -20.11 -13.31
C GLN A 133 -10.07 -20.56 -12.00
#